data_AF-A0A3G6TA19-F1
#
_entry.id   AF-A0A3G6TA19-F1
#
_cell.length_a   1.000
_cell.length_b   1.000
_cell.length_c   1.000
_cell.angle_alpha   90.00
_cell.angle_beta   90.00
_cell.angle_gamma   90.00
#
_symmetry.space_group_name_H-M   'P 1'
#
loop_
_entity.id
_entity.type
_entity.pdbx_description
1 polymer ?
#
loop_
_entity_poly.entity_id
_entity_poly.type
_entity_poly.pdbx_seq_one_letter_code
_entity_poly.pdbx_strand_id
1 'polypeptide(L)'
;MSVGLYLLESKDWYYFDLIPKFDEELSTFMNSCSESKFIRINITGKESYLIVPVKHFSTTGIHHLGKEIGYREKKMGEVVKMSAEDAYKFLASLAYGGNTIVGSPEEAYVQYFSEEFDEYFDKEHKIRESSHSFTGSVKAGNIFSFFGYDNDHLLEFISKNIALESDYDKKAAIIQWFSEYTHSLLKTAVGKYIEEGIIYNSNIGHTFIKQSADRVHVSFDEYIPDGSAIRREKAETYIRTHIVYYNLYPVLRHLAYLASIEEEILYQIVDTEIDSLREVYGEALNFIYETIEARLFLKQAHGVNEDTWKEYIRQHNFLINPKHYSKKLIKPDYGEILHKRYFNNGTLEITLRAFNPETDMEFLHEWSNMEYAKKYWEMDVDKQEFEEAYIKHMGVDYSHPYIGLLNGNPIFTLELYWAVKDEVGKYYRFKPGDYGFHMLIAPAKEKIPHFSTYALAMCMEYFFSFPQLTRMIGEASASHKGTHNLITKVGCEFNRSLALPYKTSNLTFLNREKFYETTEDIFKDSVLKINITT
;
A
#
# COMPACT_ATOMS: atom_id res chain seq x y z
N MET A 1 -21.43 4.70 11.93
CA MET A 1 -20.21 5.01 11.16
C MET A 1 -19.29 5.86 12.03
N SER A 2 -17.98 5.65 11.98
CA SER A 2 -16.98 6.18 12.93
C SER A 2 -15.73 6.71 12.19
N VAL A 3 -14.62 6.88 12.91
CA VAL A 3 -13.29 7.40 12.48
C VAL A 3 -12.80 7.00 11.07
N GLY A 4 -13.30 5.93 10.45
CA GLY A 4 -12.92 5.48 9.09
C GLY A 4 -13.04 6.55 7.99
N LEU A 5 -14.03 7.44 8.08
CA LEU A 5 -14.18 8.56 7.15
C LEU A 5 -12.98 9.53 7.23
N TYR A 6 -12.60 9.93 8.45
CA TYR A 6 -11.46 10.82 8.67
C TYR A 6 -10.15 10.24 8.13
N LEU A 7 -9.95 8.93 8.26
CA LEU A 7 -8.75 8.23 7.79
C LEU A 7 -8.54 8.31 6.27
N LEU A 8 -9.61 8.51 5.49
CA LEU A 8 -9.48 8.68 4.04
C LEU A 8 -8.83 10.01 3.68
N GLU A 9 -9.18 11.09 4.38
CA GLU A 9 -8.69 12.44 4.05
C GLU A 9 -7.37 12.79 4.74
N SER A 10 -7.15 12.23 5.93
CA SER A 10 -5.97 12.54 6.72
C SER A 10 -4.77 11.72 6.25
N LYS A 11 -3.59 12.34 6.30
CA LYS A 11 -2.29 11.68 6.10
C LYS A 11 -1.54 11.46 7.42
N ASP A 12 -2.08 11.99 8.52
CA ASP A 12 -1.44 11.98 9.84
C ASP A 12 -1.83 10.73 10.63
N TRP A 13 -1.74 9.56 10.00
CA TRP A 13 -2.00 8.28 10.65
C TRP A 13 -1.11 7.17 10.11
N TYR A 14 -0.98 6.08 10.88
CA TYR A 14 -0.29 4.88 10.43
C TYR A 14 -0.89 3.62 11.07
N TYR A 15 -0.85 2.51 10.32
CA TYR A 15 -1.19 1.18 10.80
C TYR A 15 -0.01 0.56 11.56
N PHE A 16 -0.30 -0.27 12.55
CA PHE A 16 0.67 -1.14 13.21
C PHE A 16 -0.03 -2.31 13.93
N ASP A 17 0.71 -3.40 14.15
CA ASP A 17 0.25 -4.62 14.82
C ASP A 17 1.28 -5.19 15.81
N LEU A 18 2.24 -4.35 16.19
CA LEU A 18 3.21 -4.65 17.25
C LEU A 18 2.81 -3.94 18.53
N ILE A 19 2.83 -4.68 19.64
CA ILE A 19 2.64 -4.12 20.99
C ILE A 19 3.97 -3.51 21.44
N PRO A 20 4.02 -2.23 21.84
CA PRO A 20 5.25 -1.60 22.32
C PRO A 20 5.71 -2.21 23.65
N LYS A 21 7.02 -2.38 23.80
CA LYS A 21 7.67 -2.91 25.01
C LYS A 21 8.05 -1.81 25.98
N PHE A 22 8.38 -0.62 25.49
CA PHE A 22 8.86 0.51 26.29
C PHE A 22 7.77 1.54 26.61
N ASP A 23 6.51 1.23 26.30
CA ASP A 23 5.34 2.07 26.58
C ASP A 23 4.25 1.27 27.31
N GLU A 24 4.34 1.22 28.64
CA GLU A 24 3.48 0.38 29.50
C GLU A 24 1.99 0.75 29.40
N GLU A 25 1.67 2.05 29.36
CA GLU A 25 0.30 2.55 29.24
C GLU A 25 -0.34 2.14 27.91
N LEU A 26 0.39 2.35 26.81
CA LEU A 26 -0.08 1.97 25.48
C LEU A 26 -0.21 0.45 25.35
N SER A 27 0.77 -0.31 25.85
CA SER A 27 0.74 -1.77 25.90
C SER A 27 -0.46 -2.29 26.70
N THR A 28 -0.74 -1.70 27.86
CA THR A 28 -1.89 -2.05 28.71
C THR A 28 -3.21 -1.80 28.00
N PHE A 29 -3.37 -0.64 27.35
CA PHE A 29 -4.56 -0.34 26.56
C PHE A 29 -4.73 -1.35 25.42
N MET A 30 -3.70 -1.59 24.62
CA MET A 30 -3.76 -2.47 23.45
C MET A 30 -4.04 -3.92 23.85
N ASN A 31 -3.43 -4.43 24.92
CA ASN A 31 -3.70 -5.76 25.46
C ASN A 31 -5.10 -5.90 26.06
N SER A 32 -5.78 -4.78 26.36
CA SER A 32 -7.18 -4.79 26.80
C SER A 32 -8.19 -4.88 25.64
N CYS A 33 -7.75 -4.66 24.39
CA CYS A 33 -8.58 -4.75 23.20
C CYS A 33 -8.70 -6.20 22.71
N SER A 34 -9.82 -6.52 22.05
CA SER A 34 -10.00 -7.82 21.39
C SER A 34 -9.23 -7.93 20.07
N GLU A 35 -8.94 -6.79 19.45
CA GLU A 35 -8.24 -6.66 18.18
C GLU A 35 -6.72 -6.63 18.41
N SER A 36 -5.96 -7.23 17.49
CA SER A 36 -4.49 -7.26 17.52
C SER A 36 -3.85 -6.26 16.55
N LYS A 37 -4.66 -5.45 15.87
CA LYS A 37 -4.26 -4.52 14.83
C LYS A 37 -4.76 -3.13 15.18
N PHE A 38 -3.97 -2.11 14.93
CA PHE A 38 -4.25 -0.76 15.38
C PHE A 38 -3.89 0.27 14.31
N ILE A 39 -4.59 1.40 14.35
CA ILE A 39 -4.24 2.62 13.62
C ILE A 39 -3.98 3.70 14.65
N ARG A 40 -2.82 4.35 14.56
CA ARG A 40 -2.54 5.58 15.30
C ARG A 40 -2.86 6.78 14.43
N ILE A 41 -3.66 7.71 14.95
CA ILE A 41 -4.02 8.98 14.31
C ILE A 41 -3.40 10.11 15.13
N ASN A 42 -2.39 10.77 14.57
CA ASN A 42 -1.76 11.92 15.21
C ASN A 42 -2.64 13.16 15.00
N ILE A 43 -2.80 13.95 16.05
CA ILE A 43 -3.56 15.21 15.96
C ILE A 43 -2.62 16.31 15.46
N THR A 44 -2.88 16.82 14.25
CA THR A 44 -2.04 17.84 13.62
C THR A 44 -1.79 19.04 14.54
N GLY A 45 -0.53 19.40 14.71
CA GLY A 45 -0.10 20.53 15.56
C GLY A 45 -0.19 20.27 17.07
N LYS A 46 -0.43 19.03 17.51
CA LYS A 46 -0.46 18.62 18.92
C LYS A 46 0.39 17.36 19.15
N GLU A 47 0.73 17.11 20.41
CA GLU A 47 1.35 15.84 20.83
C GLU A 47 0.33 14.72 21.04
N SER A 48 -0.97 15.03 21.01
CA SER A 48 -2.03 14.07 21.24
C SER A 48 -2.26 13.18 20.03
N TYR A 49 -2.77 11.97 20.28
CA TYR A 49 -3.13 11.01 19.24
C TYR A 49 -4.23 10.06 19.71
N LEU A 50 -4.89 9.43 18.73
CA LEU A 50 -5.82 8.34 18.95
C LEU A 50 -5.17 7.00 18.58
N ILE A 51 -5.52 5.94 19.31
CA ILE A 51 -5.21 4.56 18.99
C ILE A 51 -6.52 3.85 18.72
N VAL A 52 -6.71 3.43 17.48
CA VAL A 52 -7.95 2.87 16.96
C VAL A 52 -7.74 1.38 16.71
N PRO A 53 -8.36 0.48 17.49
CA PRO A 53 -8.30 -0.94 17.20
C PRO A 53 -8.98 -1.25 15.86
N VAL A 54 -8.50 -2.26 15.14
CA VAL A 54 -8.93 -2.57 13.77
C VAL A 54 -9.34 -4.04 13.68
N LYS A 55 -10.61 -4.29 13.37
CA LYS A 55 -11.14 -5.64 13.12
C LYS A 55 -10.76 -6.14 11.74
N HIS A 56 -10.78 -5.26 10.74
CA HIS A 56 -10.34 -5.56 9.40
C HIS A 56 -9.63 -4.34 8.79
N PHE A 57 -8.36 -4.51 8.47
CA PHE A 57 -7.57 -3.50 7.80
C PHE A 57 -7.67 -3.73 6.28
N SER A 58 -8.25 -2.77 5.56
CA SER A 58 -8.20 -2.75 4.09
C SER A 58 -7.03 -1.90 3.59
N THR A 59 -6.31 -2.42 2.61
CA THR A 59 -5.28 -1.71 1.85
C THR A 59 -5.85 -0.77 0.78
N THR A 60 -7.16 -0.82 0.51
CA THR A 60 -7.86 0.16 -0.34
C THR A 60 -8.44 1.36 0.43
N GLY A 61 -8.14 1.45 1.74
CA GLY A 61 -8.36 2.65 2.55
C GLY A 61 -9.63 2.69 3.41
N ILE A 62 -10.47 1.65 3.44
CA ILE A 62 -11.67 1.60 4.31
C ILE A 62 -11.55 0.48 5.33
N HIS A 63 -11.46 0.82 6.60
CA HIS A 63 -11.17 -0.13 7.67
C HIS A 63 -12.42 -0.43 8.50
N HIS A 64 -12.57 -1.69 8.95
CA HIS A 64 -13.55 -2.04 9.97
C HIS A 64 -12.91 -1.82 11.34
N LEU A 65 -13.40 -0.82 12.08
CA LEU A 65 -12.82 -0.38 13.33
C LEU A 65 -13.43 -1.08 14.57
N GLY A 66 -12.63 -1.13 15.63
CA GLY A 66 -13.05 -1.51 16.98
C GLY A 66 -13.95 -0.44 17.63
N LYS A 67 -14.60 -0.81 18.73
CA LYS A 67 -15.57 0.08 19.41
C LYS A 67 -14.92 1.04 20.42
N GLU A 68 -13.88 0.58 21.10
CA GLU A 68 -13.16 1.35 22.12
C GLU A 68 -11.90 1.96 21.51
N ILE A 69 -11.85 3.29 21.44
CA ILE A 69 -10.69 4.03 20.93
C ILE A 69 -9.91 4.59 22.11
N GLY A 70 -8.59 4.45 22.07
CA GLY A 70 -7.70 5.08 23.04
C GLY A 70 -7.39 6.51 22.62
N TYR A 71 -7.45 7.45 23.54
CA TYR A 71 -6.96 8.81 23.36
C TYR A 71 -5.80 9.06 24.31
N ARG A 72 -4.74 9.65 23.79
CA ARG A 72 -3.58 10.08 24.58
C ARG A 72 -3.33 11.56 24.34
N GLU A 73 -3.22 12.33 25.42
CA GLU A 73 -3.05 13.79 25.32
C GLU A 73 -1.63 14.22 24.93
N LYS A 74 -0.62 13.43 25.33
CA LYS A 74 0.80 13.71 25.09
C LYS A 74 1.50 12.41 24.71
N LYS A 75 2.76 12.52 24.27
CA LYS A 75 3.59 11.35 23.93
C LYS A 75 3.66 10.34 25.09
N MET A 76 3.76 10.85 26.32
CA MET A 76 3.74 10.07 27.56
C MET A 76 2.57 10.48 28.45
N GLY A 77 1.85 9.49 28.97
CA GLY A 77 0.69 9.67 29.83
C GLY A 77 -0.33 8.54 29.70
N GLU A 78 -1.43 8.67 30.45
CA GLU A 78 -2.56 7.74 30.44
C GLU A 78 -3.23 7.66 29.07
N VAL A 79 -3.68 6.46 28.69
CA VAL A 79 -4.54 6.24 27.52
C VAL A 79 -5.99 6.14 27.98
N VAL A 80 -6.79 7.16 27.66
CA VAL A 80 -8.20 7.24 28.05
C VAL A 80 -9.08 6.59 26.98
N LYS A 81 -9.97 5.68 27.37
CA LYS A 81 -10.93 5.06 26.45
C LYS A 81 -12.07 6.02 26.09
N MET A 82 -12.45 6.04 24.82
CA MET A 82 -13.64 6.73 24.31
C MET A 82 -14.34 5.92 23.22
N SER A 83 -15.60 6.24 22.92
CA SER A 83 -16.32 5.56 21.86
C SER A 83 -15.80 5.98 20.47
N ALA A 84 -15.96 5.10 19.48
CA ALA A 84 -15.60 5.43 18.10
C ALA A 84 -16.40 6.61 17.50
N GLU A 85 -17.61 6.86 18.02
CA GLU A 85 -18.44 8.00 17.64
C GLU A 85 -17.90 9.30 18.24
N ASP A 86 -17.52 9.31 19.52
CA ASP A 86 -16.96 10.49 20.19
C ASP A 86 -15.60 10.86 19.59
N ALA A 87 -14.77 9.87 19.29
CA ALA A 87 -13.50 10.09 18.59
C ALA A 87 -13.70 10.73 17.21
N TYR A 88 -14.70 10.28 16.45
CA TYR A 88 -15.03 10.89 15.15
C TYR A 88 -15.49 12.34 15.32
N LYS A 89 -16.41 12.60 16.27
CA LYS A 89 -16.87 13.98 16.57
C LYS A 89 -15.71 14.87 17.00
N PHE A 90 -14.78 14.35 17.80
CA PHE A 90 -13.56 15.05 18.20
C PHE A 90 -12.68 15.41 17.00
N LEU A 91 -12.34 14.43 16.15
CA LEU A 91 -11.54 14.66 14.94
C LEU A 91 -12.22 15.64 13.97
N ALA A 92 -13.52 15.47 13.74
CA ALA A 92 -14.31 16.37 12.89
C ALA A 92 -14.32 17.80 13.45
N SER A 93 -14.47 17.97 14.77
CA SER A 93 -14.43 19.30 15.39
C SER A 93 -13.09 20.01 15.20
N LEU A 94 -11.97 19.26 15.25
CA LEU A 94 -10.63 19.79 15.06
C LEU A 94 -10.36 20.14 13.59
N ALA A 95 -10.77 19.27 12.67
CA ALA A 95 -10.54 19.45 11.25
C ALA A 95 -11.44 20.53 10.62
N TYR A 96 -12.67 20.67 11.13
CA TYR A 96 -13.73 21.45 10.48
C TYR A 96 -14.31 22.57 11.36
N GLY A 97 -13.64 22.93 12.46
CA GLY A 97 -13.95 24.14 13.23
C GLY A 97 -15.30 24.14 13.96
N GLY A 98 -15.84 22.97 14.30
CA GLY A 98 -17.06 22.82 15.11
C GLY A 98 -18.40 23.16 14.42
N ASN A 99 -18.40 23.51 13.13
CA ASN A 99 -19.60 23.93 12.39
C ASN A 99 -20.35 22.80 11.65
N THR A 100 -20.02 21.54 11.90
CA THR A 100 -20.56 20.44 11.11
C THR A 100 -21.87 19.92 11.69
N ILE A 101 -22.99 20.18 11.00
CA ILE A 101 -24.24 19.43 11.21
C ILE A 101 -23.97 17.96 10.80
N VAL A 102 -24.32 17.03 11.68
CA VAL A 102 -24.24 15.58 11.48
C VAL A 102 -25.31 15.11 10.49
N GLY A 103 -25.24 15.55 9.23
CA GLY A 103 -25.92 14.85 8.14
C GLY A 103 -25.28 13.48 7.93
N SER A 104 -25.98 12.51 7.31
CA SER A 104 -25.37 11.23 6.93
C SER A 104 -24.25 11.51 5.92
N PRO A 105 -22.96 11.28 6.28
CA PRO A 105 -21.87 11.44 5.33
C PRO A 105 -21.99 10.44 4.18
N GLU A 106 -22.69 9.32 4.38
CA GLU A 106 -22.99 8.37 3.31
C GLU A 106 -23.90 8.97 2.25
N GLU A 107 -24.99 9.64 2.63
CA GLU A 107 -25.93 10.26 1.69
C GLU A 107 -25.25 11.36 0.87
N ALA A 108 -24.48 12.24 1.52
CA ALA A 108 -23.72 13.29 0.84
C ALA A 108 -22.69 12.71 -0.15
N TYR A 109 -22.08 11.58 0.20
CA TYR A 109 -21.13 10.89 -0.66
C TYR A 109 -21.79 10.19 -1.84
N VAL A 110 -22.95 9.55 -1.64
CA VAL A 110 -23.72 8.92 -2.73
C VAL A 110 -24.21 9.97 -3.72
N GLN A 111 -24.66 11.12 -3.24
CA GLN A 111 -25.07 12.25 -4.10
C GLN A 111 -23.88 12.73 -4.95
N TYR A 112 -22.69 12.85 -4.35
CA TYR A 112 -21.49 13.31 -5.05
C TYR A 112 -21.12 12.46 -6.27
N PHE A 113 -21.10 11.12 -6.19
CA PHE A 113 -20.75 10.30 -7.37
C PHE A 113 -21.75 10.39 -8.50
N SER A 114 -23.01 10.62 -8.15
CA SER A 114 -24.05 10.84 -9.15
C SER A 114 -23.79 12.15 -9.89
N GLU A 115 -23.33 13.20 -9.19
CA GLU A 115 -23.03 14.52 -9.77
C GLU A 115 -21.63 14.61 -10.41
N GLU A 116 -20.65 13.81 -9.98
CA GLU A 116 -19.27 13.85 -10.50
C GLU A 116 -19.22 13.56 -11.99
N PHE A 117 -20.03 12.62 -12.50
CA PHE A 117 -20.04 12.30 -13.92
C PHE A 117 -20.47 13.51 -14.77
N ASP A 118 -21.51 14.23 -14.33
CA ASP A 118 -22.01 15.46 -14.95
C ASP A 118 -21.00 16.61 -14.89
N GLU A 119 -20.26 16.75 -13.78
CA GLU A 119 -19.24 17.78 -13.63
C GLU A 119 -17.94 17.44 -14.37
N TYR A 120 -17.58 16.17 -14.42
CA TYR A 120 -16.31 15.73 -14.98
C TYR A 120 -16.31 15.92 -16.51
N PHE A 121 -17.45 15.72 -17.15
CA PHE A 121 -17.63 15.92 -18.58
C PHE A 121 -18.60 17.08 -18.80
N ASP A 122 -18.06 18.25 -19.21
CA ASP A 122 -18.80 19.52 -19.38
C ASP A 122 -20.19 19.35 -20.01
N LYS A 123 -21.13 20.25 -19.72
CA LYS A 123 -22.54 20.25 -20.22
C LYS A 123 -22.70 20.14 -21.76
N GLU A 124 -21.63 20.30 -22.52
CA GLU A 124 -21.63 20.12 -23.98
C GLU A 124 -21.69 18.65 -24.41
N HIS A 125 -21.27 17.71 -23.55
CA HIS A 125 -21.37 16.27 -23.80
C HIS A 125 -22.74 15.75 -23.35
N LYS A 126 -23.48 15.12 -24.28
CA LYS A 126 -24.81 14.57 -23.98
C LYS A 126 -24.70 13.24 -23.24
N ILE A 127 -24.91 13.27 -21.94
CA ILE A 127 -25.15 12.07 -21.13
C ILE A 127 -26.48 11.45 -21.54
N ARG A 128 -26.50 10.12 -21.67
CA ARG A 128 -27.68 9.33 -22.02
C ARG A 128 -27.93 8.28 -20.97
N GLU A 129 -29.21 8.11 -20.66
CA GLU A 129 -29.68 6.95 -19.92
C GLU A 129 -29.78 5.74 -20.86
N SER A 130 -29.45 4.57 -20.34
CA SER A 130 -29.56 3.30 -21.03
C SER A 130 -31.04 2.95 -21.22
N SER A 131 -31.43 2.67 -22.46
CA SER A 131 -32.77 2.16 -22.79
C SER A 131 -32.94 0.66 -22.51
N HIS A 132 -31.91 -0.01 -21.98
CA HIS A 132 -31.96 -1.44 -21.66
C HIS A 132 -32.80 -1.69 -20.41
N SER A 133 -33.58 -2.77 -20.41
CA SER A 133 -34.29 -3.22 -19.21
C SER A 133 -33.33 -3.94 -18.25
N PHE A 134 -33.27 -3.46 -17.01
CA PHE A 134 -32.49 -4.08 -15.92
C PHE A 134 -33.31 -5.12 -15.12
N THR A 135 -34.33 -5.71 -15.73
CA THR A 135 -35.19 -6.70 -15.04
C THR A 135 -34.37 -7.93 -14.63
N GLY A 136 -34.44 -8.27 -13.34
CA GLY A 136 -33.68 -9.37 -12.74
C GLY A 136 -32.22 -9.01 -12.41
N SER A 137 -31.80 -7.77 -12.61
CA SER A 137 -30.50 -7.27 -12.15
C SER A 137 -30.63 -6.63 -10.76
N VAL A 138 -29.53 -6.61 -10.01
CA VAL A 138 -29.40 -5.91 -8.73
C VAL A 138 -28.41 -4.77 -8.89
N LYS A 139 -28.71 -3.62 -8.30
CA LYS A 139 -27.82 -2.45 -8.29
C LYS A 139 -26.65 -2.71 -7.33
N ALA A 140 -25.42 -2.63 -7.81
CA ALA A 140 -24.22 -2.99 -7.05
C ALA A 140 -24.06 -2.14 -5.78
N GLY A 141 -24.34 -0.83 -5.85
CA GLY A 141 -24.32 0.06 -4.70
C GLY A 141 -25.34 -0.25 -3.59
N ASN A 142 -26.36 -1.07 -3.87
CA ASN A 142 -27.28 -1.57 -2.83
C ASN A 142 -26.72 -2.79 -2.07
N ILE A 143 -25.69 -3.45 -2.63
CA ILE A 143 -25.06 -4.64 -2.05
C ILE A 143 -23.75 -4.25 -1.35
N PHE A 144 -22.95 -3.44 -2.02
CA PHE A 144 -21.60 -3.09 -1.61
C PHE A 144 -21.57 -1.62 -1.23
N SER A 145 -21.38 -1.36 0.07
CA SER A 145 -21.23 0.00 0.58
C SER A 145 -19.85 0.56 0.22
N PHE A 146 -19.72 1.88 0.14
CA PHE A 146 -18.38 2.46 0.03
C PHE A 146 -17.64 2.51 1.38
N PHE A 147 -18.34 2.91 2.46
CA PHE A 147 -17.76 3.24 3.77
C PHE A 147 -18.06 2.25 4.90
N GLY A 148 -18.87 1.23 4.63
CA GLY A 148 -19.33 0.29 5.64
C GLY A 148 -18.99 -1.15 5.30
N TYR A 149 -19.26 -2.02 6.27
CA TYR A 149 -19.29 -3.48 6.11
C TYR A 149 -20.69 -3.97 6.49
N ASP A 150 -21.74 -3.26 6.06
CA ASP A 150 -23.12 -3.69 6.31
C ASP A 150 -23.36 -5.01 5.56
N ASN A 151 -23.58 -6.08 6.32
CA ASN A 151 -23.49 -7.43 5.80
C ASN A 151 -24.83 -7.99 5.38
N ASP A 152 -25.97 -7.41 5.76
CA ASP A 152 -27.26 -8.08 5.57
C ASP A 152 -27.60 -8.21 4.08
N HIS A 153 -27.46 -7.13 3.31
CA HIS A 153 -27.65 -7.15 1.86
C HIS A 153 -26.59 -7.96 1.11
N LEU A 154 -25.34 -7.91 1.58
CA LEU A 154 -24.24 -8.70 1.01
C LEU A 154 -24.45 -10.20 1.22
N LEU A 155 -24.82 -10.62 2.42
CA LEU A 155 -25.10 -12.01 2.77
C LEU A 155 -26.31 -12.53 2.00
N GLU A 156 -27.37 -11.73 1.90
CA GLU A 156 -28.54 -12.07 1.08
C GLU A 156 -28.15 -12.26 -0.39
N PHE A 157 -27.38 -11.32 -0.96
CA PHE A 157 -26.90 -11.40 -2.32
C PHE A 157 -26.08 -12.68 -2.55
N ILE A 158 -25.13 -12.97 -1.68
CA ILE A 158 -24.25 -14.14 -1.80
C ILE A 158 -25.04 -15.43 -1.67
N SER A 159 -25.95 -15.54 -0.70
CA SER A 159 -26.78 -16.73 -0.51
C SER A 159 -27.64 -17.08 -1.74
N LYS A 160 -27.99 -16.08 -2.55
CA LYS A 160 -28.81 -16.25 -3.75
C LYS A 160 -27.99 -16.48 -5.02
N ASN A 161 -26.79 -15.92 -5.11
CA ASN A 161 -26.04 -15.81 -6.37
C ASN A 161 -24.72 -16.57 -6.39
N ILE A 162 -24.17 -16.95 -5.23
CA ILE A 162 -22.90 -17.67 -5.12
C ILE A 162 -23.19 -19.01 -4.46
N ALA A 163 -22.93 -20.12 -5.16
CA ALA A 163 -23.13 -21.46 -4.61
C ALA A 163 -22.07 -21.76 -3.55
N LEU A 164 -22.50 -21.98 -2.31
CA LEU A 164 -21.63 -22.25 -1.16
C LEU A 164 -21.98 -23.62 -0.56
N GLU A 165 -21.02 -24.54 -0.46
CA GLU A 165 -21.21 -25.87 0.16
C GLU A 165 -20.39 -26.05 1.45
N SER A 166 -19.17 -25.51 1.50
CA SER A 166 -18.28 -25.49 2.67
C SER A 166 -17.53 -24.15 2.79
N ASP A 167 -16.77 -23.95 3.88
CA ASP A 167 -15.91 -22.75 4.03
C ASP A 167 -14.81 -22.67 2.96
N TYR A 168 -14.26 -23.82 2.54
CA TYR A 168 -13.29 -23.89 1.46
C TYR A 168 -13.94 -23.52 0.13
N ASP A 169 -15.13 -24.06 -0.14
CA ASP A 169 -15.91 -23.73 -1.32
C ASP A 169 -16.34 -22.26 -1.31
N LYS A 170 -16.57 -21.66 -0.13
CA LYS A 170 -16.90 -20.25 -0.02
C LYS A 170 -15.81 -19.33 -0.54
N LYS A 171 -14.54 -19.59 -0.19
CA LYS A 171 -13.43 -18.80 -0.72
C LYS A 171 -13.32 -18.96 -2.24
N ALA A 172 -13.37 -20.21 -2.72
CA ALA A 172 -13.26 -20.51 -4.15
C ALA A 172 -14.39 -19.90 -4.97
N ALA A 173 -15.64 -20.01 -4.51
CA ALA A 173 -16.82 -19.48 -5.18
C ALA A 173 -16.82 -17.95 -5.21
N ILE A 174 -16.37 -17.29 -4.14
CA ILE A 174 -16.21 -15.83 -4.11
C ILE A 174 -15.11 -15.37 -5.05
N ILE A 175 -13.98 -16.08 -5.10
CA ILE A 175 -12.89 -15.81 -6.05
C ILE A 175 -13.38 -15.93 -7.50
N GLN A 176 -14.10 -17.01 -7.81
CA GLN A 176 -14.66 -17.22 -9.15
C GLN A 176 -15.67 -16.11 -9.51
N TRP A 177 -16.59 -15.79 -8.61
CA TRP A 177 -17.57 -14.73 -8.82
C TRP A 177 -16.88 -13.38 -9.05
N PHE A 178 -15.84 -13.06 -8.26
CA PHE A 178 -15.11 -11.80 -8.38
C PHE A 178 -14.31 -11.69 -9.68
N SER A 179 -13.72 -12.79 -10.15
CA SER A 179 -13.08 -12.89 -11.48
C SER A 179 -14.09 -12.57 -12.59
N GLU A 180 -15.25 -13.23 -12.59
CA GLU A 180 -16.30 -13.00 -13.60
C GLU A 180 -16.87 -11.57 -13.53
N TYR A 181 -17.08 -11.03 -12.32
CA TYR A 181 -17.50 -9.65 -12.12
C TYR A 181 -16.47 -8.68 -12.71
N THR A 182 -15.18 -8.87 -12.38
CA THR A 182 -14.08 -8.02 -12.84
C THR A 182 -13.93 -8.09 -14.35
N HIS A 183 -13.98 -9.29 -14.93
CA HIS A 183 -13.95 -9.50 -16.37
C HIS A 183 -15.07 -8.73 -17.07
N SER A 184 -16.32 -8.93 -16.62
CA SER A 184 -17.47 -8.27 -17.22
C SER A 184 -17.43 -6.76 -17.04
N LEU A 185 -17.00 -6.25 -15.88
CA LEU A 185 -16.86 -4.82 -15.60
C LEU A 185 -15.85 -4.18 -16.57
N LEU A 186 -14.64 -4.73 -16.64
CA LEU A 186 -13.57 -4.22 -17.50
C LEU A 186 -13.95 -4.30 -18.98
N LYS A 187 -14.53 -5.43 -19.42
CA LYS A 187 -14.95 -5.60 -20.81
C LYS A 187 -16.04 -4.60 -21.21
N THR A 188 -17.04 -4.38 -20.35
CA THR A 188 -18.12 -3.42 -20.64
C THR A 188 -17.63 -1.98 -20.57
N ALA A 189 -16.86 -1.59 -19.55
CA ALA A 189 -16.46 -0.20 -19.36
C ALA A 189 -15.23 0.20 -20.20
N VAL A 190 -14.18 -0.62 -20.22
CA VAL A 190 -12.93 -0.32 -20.94
C VAL A 190 -13.01 -0.80 -22.39
N GLY A 191 -13.51 -2.01 -22.62
CA GLY A 191 -13.64 -2.56 -23.96
C GLY A 191 -14.49 -1.68 -24.88
N LYS A 192 -15.68 -1.26 -24.41
CA LYS A 192 -16.54 -0.35 -25.19
C LYS A 192 -15.95 1.04 -25.40
N TYR A 193 -15.17 1.55 -24.46
CA TYR A 193 -14.42 2.78 -24.68
C TYR A 193 -13.39 2.63 -25.81
N ILE A 194 -12.61 1.54 -25.79
CA ILE A 194 -11.58 1.28 -26.79
C ILE A 194 -12.20 0.99 -28.17
N GLU A 195 -13.27 0.20 -28.23
CA GLU A 195 -13.89 -0.27 -29.46
C GLU A 195 -14.80 0.78 -30.11
N GLU A 196 -15.59 1.49 -29.30
CA GLU A 196 -16.72 2.32 -29.76
C GLU A 196 -16.62 3.78 -29.29
N GLY A 197 -15.64 4.13 -28.45
CA GLY A 197 -15.52 5.48 -27.89
C GLY A 197 -16.56 5.81 -26.82
N ILE A 198 -17.29 4.81 -26.30
CA ILE A 198 -18.33 5.01 -25.30
C ILE A 198 -17.73 5.09 -23.90
N ILE A 199 -18.08 6.11 -23.12
CA ILE A 199 -17.67 6.24 -21.71
C ILE A 199 -18.89 5.96 -20.83
N TYR A 200 -18.84 4.92 -20.03
CA TYR A 200 -19.87 4.60 -19.05
C TYR A 200 -19.61 5.31 -17.72
N ASN A 201 -20.68 5.67 -17.01
CA ASN A 201 -20.60 5.97 -15.59
C ASN A 201 -20.38 4.65 -14.83
N SER A 202 -19.13 4.25 -14.65
CA SER A 202 -18.80 2.90 -14.18
C SER A 202 -18.63 2.79 -12.67
N ASN A 203 -19.04 3.80 -11.90
CA ASN A 203 -19.02 3.71 -10.44
C ASN A 203 -20.10 2.73 -9.95
N ILE A 204 -19.94 2.25 -8.71
CA ILE A 204 -20.80 1.21 -8.15
C ILE A 204 -22.28 1.63 -8.04
N GLY A 205 -22.55 2.93 -7.94
CA GLY A 205 -23.87 3.54 -7.92
C GLY A 205 -24.58 3.58 -9.28
N HIS A 206 -23.91 3.25 -10.38
CA HIS A 206 -24.50 3.13 -11.72
C HIS A 206 -24.33 1.73 -12.31
N THR A 207 -23.79 0.81 -11.50
CA THR A 207 -23.46 -0.55 -11.92
C THR A 207 -24.60 -1.51 -11.54
N PHE A 208 -25.01 -2.33 -12.50
CA PHE A 208 -26.01 -3.39 -12.31
C PHE A 208 -25.38 -4.75 -12.56
N ILE A 209 -25.72 -5.69 -11.69
CA ILE A 209 -25.21 -7.05 -11.69
C ILE A 209 -26.37 -7.99 -12.01
N LYS A 210 -26.18 -8.85 -13.01
CA LYS A 210 -27.08 -9.96 -13.30
C LYS A 210 -26.31 -11.27 -13.30
N GLN A 211 -26.67 -12.16 -12.40
CA GLN A 211 -26.14 -13.52 -12.36
C GLN A 211 -26.89 -14.39 -13.38
N SER A 212 -26.18 -15.21 -14.14
CA SER A 212 -26.76 -16.22 -15.02
C SER A 212 -25.90 -17.48 -14.97
N ALA A 213 -26.34 -18.45 -14.16
CA ALA A 213 -25.52 -19.61 -13.78
C ALA A 213 -24.18 -19.16 -13.16
N ASP A 214 -23.06 -19.59 -13.74
CA ASP A 214 -21.70 -19.27 -13.34
C ASP A 214 -21.18 -17.92 -13.90
N ARG A 215 -21.96 -17.25 -14.74
CA ARG A 215 -21.57 -15.97 -15.35
C ARG A 215 -22.14 -14.77 -14.61
N VAL A 216 -21.30 -13.75 -14.47
CA VAL A 216 -21.68 -12.43 -13.97
C VAL A 216 -21.75 -11.47 -15.16
N HIS A 217 -22.89 -10.80 -15.32
CA HIS A 217 -23.05 -9.75 -16.33
C HIS A 217 -23.15 -8.38 -15.66
N VAL A 218 -22.28 -7.47 -16.10
CA VAL A 218 -22.23 -6.08 -15.66
C VAL A 218 -22.75 -5.15 -16.74
N SER A 219 -23.65 -4.25 -16.35
CA SER A 219 -24.22 -3.20 -17.20
C SER A 219 -24.33 -1.87 -16.44
N PHE A 220 -24.44 -0.77 -17.17
CA PHE A 220 -24.56 0.58 -16.60
C PHE A 220 -25.81 1.29 -17.10
N ASP A 221 -26.38 2.17 -16.27
CA ASP A 221 -27.57 2.97 -16.61
C ASP A 221 -27.22 4.31 -17.27
N GLU A 222 -25.98 4.79 -17.18
CA GLU A 222 -25.56 6.06 -17.76
C GLU A 222 -24.28 5.96 -18.61
N TYR A 223 -24.24 6.70 -19.72
CA TYR A 223 -23.09 6.74 -20.61
C TYR A 223 -23.02 8.00 -21.49
N ILE A 224 -21.86 8.21 -22.09
CA ILE A 224 -21.57 9.22 -23.13
C ILE A 224 -21.17 8.49 -24.41
N PRO A 225 -21.93 8.63 -25.53
CA PRO A 225 -21.68 7.89 -26.76
C PRO A 225 -20.43 8.35 -27.54
N ASP A 226 -20.12 9.65 -27.53
CA ASP A 226 -19.05 10.24 -28.34
C ASP A 226 -17.80 10.58 -27.49
N GLY A 227 -17.45 9.69 -26.55
CA GLY A 227 -16.36 9.90 -25.60
C GLY A 227 -14.97 10.03 -26.23
N SER A 228 -14.79 9.57 -27.48
CA SER A 228 -13.56 9.80 -28.26
C SER A 228 -13.30 11.28 -28.59
N ALA A 229 -14.31 12.14 -28.53
CA ALA A 229 -14.17 13.59 -28.70
C ALA A 229 -13.58 14.27 -27.45
N ILE A 230 -13.55 13.58 -26.31
CA ILE A 230 -12.97 14.07 -25.06
C ILE A 230 -11.46 13.86 -25.11
N ARG A 231 -10.67 14.79 -24.53
CA ARG A 231 -9.22 14.61 -24.40
C ARG A 231 -8.94 13.23 -23.80
N ARG A 232 -8.24 12.38 -24.57
CA ARG A 232 -7.95 10.97 -24.25
C ARG A 232 -7.52 10.77 -22.80
N GLU A 233 -6.53 11.52 -22.34
CA GLU A 233 -6.03 11.46 -20.95
C GLU A 233 -7.10 11.74 -19.89
N LYS A 234 -8.03 12.67 -20.16
CA LYS A 234 -9.15 13.00 -19.25
C LYS A 234 -10.14 11.83 -19.19
N ALA A 235 -10.51 11.25 -20.33
CA ALA A 235 -11.40 10.09 -20.40
C ALA A 235 -10.78 8.85 -19.75
N GLU A 236 -9.52 8.53 -20.08
CA GLU A 236 -8.79 7.39 -19.52
C GLU A 236 -8.61 7.52 -18.00
N THR A 237 -8.33 8.74 -17.50
CA THR A 237 -8.25 9.01 -16.06
C THR A 237 -9.59 8.78 -15.37
N TYR A 238 -10.69 9.29 -15.94
CA TYR A 238 -12.03 9.07 -15.40
C TYR A 238 -12.37 7.58 -15.31
N ILE A 239 -12.22 6.86 -16.43
CA ILE A 239 -12.53 5.43 -16.54
C ILE A 239 -11.74 4.63 -15.52
N ARG A 240 -10.41 4.86 -15.45
CA ARG A 240 -9.54 4.19 -14.49
C ARG A 240 -10.00 4.44 -13.05
N THR A 241 -10.23 5.69 -12.67
CA THR A 241 -10.65 6.04 -11.30
C THR A 241 -12.01 5.40 -10.97
N HIS A 242 -12.98 5.45 -11.88
CA HIS A 242 -14.34 4.96 -11.62
C HIS A 242 -14.44 3.44 -11.56
N ILE A 243 -13.71 2.73 -12.43
CA ILE A 243 -13.64 1.27 -12.41
C ILE A 243 -12.89 0.80 -11.17
N VAL A 244 -11.71 1.35 -10.89
CA VAL A 244 -10.85 0.79 -9.85
C VAL A 244 -11.31 1.25 -8.48
N TYR A 245 -11.33 2.57 -8.26
CA TYR A 245 -11.48 3.13 -6.94
C TYR A 245 -12.95 3.22 -6.52
N TYR A 246 -13.84 3.66 -7.43
CA TYR A 246 -15.28 3.79 -7.14
C TYR A 246 -16.12 2.55 -7.44
N ASN A 247 -15.49 1.42 -7.80
CA ASN A 247 -16.20 0.18 -8.07
C ASN A 247 -15.48 -1.08 -7.55
N LEU A 248 -14.36 -1.48 -8.16
CA LEU A 248 -13.65 -2.72 -7.78
C LEU A 248 -13.22 -2.72 -6.31
N TYR A 249 -12.69 -1.60 -5.81
CA TYR A 249 -12.23 -1.51 -4.42
C TYR A 249 -13.35 -1.74 -3.39
N PRO A 250 -14.52 -1.06 -3.46
CA PRO A 250 -15.66 -1.39 -2.61
C PRO A 250 -16.04 -2.87 -2.64
N VAL A 251 -16.17 -3.47 -3.84
CA VAL A 251 -16.55 -4.89 -3.99
C VAL A 251 -15.51 -5.80 -3.35
N LEU A 252 -14.25 -5.60 -3.70
CA LEU A 252 -13.12 -6.38 -3.21
C LEU A 252 -13.03 -6.36 -1.68
N ARG A 253 -13.16 -5.18 -1.05
CA ARG A 253 -13.15 -5.04 0.42
C ARG A 253 -14.22 -5.89 1.11
N HIS A 254 -15.44 -5.83 0.59
CA HIS A 254 -16.58 -6.56 1.17
C HIS A 254 -16.35 -8.06 1.08
N LEU A 255 -15.88 -8.54 -0.07
CA LEU A 255 -15.57 -9.95 -0.27
C LEU A 255 -14.40 -10.41 0.60
N ALA A 256 -13.32 -9.62 0.68
CA ALA A 256 -12.16 -9.89 1.53
C ALA A 256 -12.55 -10.03 3.00
N TYR A 257 -13.32 -9.07 3.51
CA TYR A 257 -13.81 -9.08 4.87
C TYR A 257 -14.71 -10.29 5.14
N LEU A 258 -15.72 -10.53 4.31
CA LEU A 258 -16.71 -11.58 4.54
C LEU A 258 -16.15 -13.00 4.47
N ALA A 259 -15.21 -13.23 3.55
CA ALA A 259 -14.64 -14.55 3.30
C ALA A 259 -13.31 -14.78 4.02
N SER A 260 -12.81 -13.78 4.76
CA SER A 260 -11.46 -13.80 5.33
C SER A 260 -10.41 -14.18 4.27
N ILE A 261 -10.53 -13.53 3.10
CA ILE A 261 -9.58 -13.63 1.99
C ILE A 261 -8.64 -12.43 2.12
N GLU A 262 -7.33 -12.66 1.99
CA GLU A 262 -6.38 -11.56 1.91
C GLU A 262 -6.67 -10.74 0.65
N GLU A 263 -6.80 -9.42 0.78
CA GLU A 263 -7.09 -8.55 -0.35
C GLU A 263 -6.08 -8.72 -1.51
N GLU A 264 -4.83 -9.08 -1.21
CA GLU A 264 -3.78 -9.42 -2.19
C GLU A 264 -4.18 -10.49 -3.20
N ILE A 265 -4.90 -11.52 -2.74
CA ILE A 265 -5.40 -12.58 -3.63
C ILE A 265 -6.39 -11.98 -4.63
N LEU A 266 -7.27 -11.09 -4.16
CA LEU A 266 -8.27 -10.45 -5.03
C LEU A 266 -7.61 -9.46 -6.01
N TYR A 267 -6.51 -8.81 -5.64
CA TYR A 267 -5.75 -7.99 -6.58
C TYR A 267 -5.09 -8.80 -7.70
N GLN A 268 -4.57 -9.98 -7.38
CA GLN A 268 -4.02 -10.88 -8.40
C GLN A 268 -5.08 -11.30 -9.41
N ILE A 269 -6.33 -11.43 -8.99
CA ILE A 269 -7.46 -11.67 -9.89
C ILE A 269 -7.68 -10.45 -10.81
N VAL A 270 -7.71 -9.24 -10.25
CA VAL A 270 -7.85 -8.01 -11.06
C VAL A 270 -6.74 -7.92 -12.11
N ASP A 271 -5.49 -8.17 -11.74
CA ASP A 271 -4.36 -8.17 -12.67
C ASP A 271 -4.50 -9.23 -13.75
N THR A 272 -4.95 -10.43 -13.38
CA THR A 272 -5.17 -11.54 -14.32
C THR A 272 -6.23 -11.18 -15.36
N GLU A 273 -7.33 -10.55 -14.93
CA GLU A 273 -8.39 -10.12 -15.85
C GLU A 273 -7.95 -8.96 -16.76
N ILE A 274 -7.17 -8.00 -16.23
CA ILE A 274 -6.60 -6.94 -17.06
C ILE A 274 -5.63 -7.53 -18.09
N ASP A 275 -4.77 -8.47 -17.70
CA ASP A 275 -3.86 -9.15 -18.62
C ASP A 275 -4.60 -9.95 -19.69
N SER A 276 -5.67 -10.67 -19.32
CA SER A 276 -6.51 -11.38 -20.28
C SER A 276 -7.10 -10.44 -21.32
N LEU A 277 -7.61 -9.27 -20.90
CA LEU A 277 -8.12 -8.27 -21.84
C LEU A 277 -7.00 -7.58 -22.63
N ARG A 278 -5.78 -7.52 -22.10
CA ARG A 278 -4.62 -6.96 -22.80
C ARG A 278 -4.21 -7.83 -23.99
N GLU A 279 -4.43 -9.15 -23.94
CA GLU A 279 -4.25 -10.03 -25.10
C GLU A 279 -5.17 -9.64 -26.27
N VAL A 280 -6.32 -9.02 -25.98
CA VAL A 280 -7.30 -8.56 -26.97
C VAL A 280 -7.02 -7.13 -27.42
N TYR A 281 -6.83 -6.20 -26.48
CA TYR A 281 -6.76 -4.76 -26.76
C TYR A 281 -5.33 -4.20 -26.86
N GLY A 282 -4.31 -4.99 -26.52
CA GLY A 282 -2.91 -4.58 -26.60
C GLY A 282 -2.58 -3.35 -25.75
N GLU A 283 -1.78 -2.45 -26.30
CA GLU A 283 -1.31 -1.24 -25.59
C GLU A 283 -2.42 -0.24 -25.25
N ALA A 284 -3.60 -0.34 -25.88
CA ALA A 284 -4.73 0.53 -25.58
C ALA A 284 -5.25 0.37 -24.14
N LEU A 285 -4.94 -0.75 -23.48
CA LEU A 285 -5.32 -1.01 -22.08
C LEU A 285 -4.31 -0.44 -21.06
N ASN A 286 -3.13 0.00 -21.50
CA ASN A 286 -2.02 0.36 -20.61
C ASN A 286 -2.40 1.46 -19.59
N PHE A 287 -3.34 2.34 -19.93
CA PHE A 287 -3.76 3.43 -19.05
C PHE A 287 -4.35 2.95 -17.72
N ILE A 288 -4.87 1.71 -17.63
CA ILE A 288 -5.44 1.15 -16.39
C ILE A 288 -4.36 0.95 -15.31
N TYR A 289 -3.11 0.70 -15.71
CA TYR A 289 -1.97 0.51 -14.79
C TYR A 289 -1.36 1.83 -14.29
N GLU A 290 -1.84 2.98 -14.75
CA GLU A 290 -1.34 4.28 -14.32
C GLU A 290 -1.86 4.68 -12.93
N THR A 291 -1.35 5.79 -12.40
CA THR A 291 -1.73 6.34 -11.09
C THR A 291 -3.22 6.72 -11.06
N ILE A 292 -3.90 6.35 -9.98
CA ILE A 292 -5.29 6.73 -9.75
C ILE A 292 -5.33 8.13 -9.14
N GLU A 293 -6.20 8.95 -9.69
CA GLU A 293 -6.54 10.24 -9.10
C GLU A 293 -7.98 10.16 -8.62
N ALA A 294 -8.14 10.01 -7.30
CA ALA A 294 -9.44 10.00 -6.65
C ALA A 294 -9.66 11.34 -5.94
N ARG A 295 -10.89 11.83 -5.98
CA ARG A 295 -11.29 13.04 -5.28
C ARG A 295 -11.98 12.65 -3.96
N LEU A 296 -11.65 13.32 -2.86
CA LEU A 296 -12.27 13.13 -1.54
C LEU A 296 -13.00 14.40 -1.06
N PHE A 297 -14.04 14.21 -0.23
CA PHE A 297 -15.14 15.18 -0.07
C PHE A 297 -15.72 15.35 1.35
N LEU A 298 -15.18 14.75 2.41
CA LEU A 298 -15.73 14.98 3.77
C LEU A 298 -15.59 16.44 4.22
N LYS A 299 -14.52 17.15 3.84
CA LYS A 299 -14.44 18.62 4.02
C LYS A 299 -15.65 19.35 3.38
N GLN A 300 -16.15 18.85 2.24
CA GLN A 300 -17.19 19.46 1.39
C GLN A 300 -18.62 19.16 1.85
N ALA A 301 -18.86 17.93 2.32
CA ALA A 301 -20.17 17.44 2.75
C ALA A 301 -20.75 18.17 3.98
N HIS A 302 -19.92 18.91 4.73
CA HIS A 302 -20.33 19.55 5.97
C HIS A 302 -20.23 21.09 5.99
N GLY A 303 -20.24 21.75 4.83
CA GLY A 303 -20.49 23.19 4.74
C GLY A 303 -19.36 24.11 5.22
N VAL A 304 -18.10 23.79 4.89
CA VAL A 304 -16.99 24.76 5.01
C VAL A 304 -17.09 25.75 3.81
N ASN A 305 -16.59 26.98 3.94
CA ASN A 305 -16.72 28.05 2.92
C ASN A 305 -16.35 27.63 1.48
N GLU A 306 -17.08 28.18 0.50
CA GLU A 306 -17.02 27.90 -0.96
C GLU A 306 -15.65 28.13 -1.65
N ASP A 307 -14.66 28.72 -0.99
CA ASP A 307 -13.41 29.18 -1.65
C ASP A 307 -12.16 28.30 -1.42
N THR A 308 -12.27 27.12 -0.79
CA THR A 308 -11.09 26.33 -0.40
C THR A 308 -11.16 24.87 -0.86
N TRP A 309 -11.08 24.60 -2.18
CA TRP A 309 -11.41 23.26 -2.69
C TRP A 309 -10.46 22.66 -3.72
N LYS A 310 -10.38 21.31 -3.63
CA LYS A 310 -9.67 20.30 -4.44
C LYS A 310 -8.30 19.86 -3.91
N GLU A 311 -8.31 19.05 -2.84
CA GLU A 311 -7.20 18.12 -2.60
C GLU A 311 -7.51 16.80 -3.31
N TYR A 312 -6.76 16.52 -4.38
CA TYR A 312 -6.78 15.22 -5.04
C TYR A 312 -5.99 14.24 -4.18
N ILE A 313 -6.60 13.11 -3.83
CA ILE A 313 -5.80 11.98 -3.38
C ILE A 313 -5.32 11.25 -4.62
N ARG A 314 -4.05 11.52 -4.95
CA ARG A 314 -3.28 10.64 -5.81
C ARG A 314 -2.96 9.39 -5.01
N GLN A 315 -3.89 8.44 -5.03
CA GLN A 315 -3.57 7.09 -4.61
C GLN A 315 -2.80 6.46 -5.77
N HIS A 316 -1.53 6.16 -5.55
CA HIS A 316 -0.89 5.19 -6.42
C HIS A 316 -1.73 3.93 -6.41
N ASN A 317 -1.81 3.25 -7.55
CA ASN A 317 -2.55 2.01 -7.67
C ASN A 317 -1.87 1.02 -6.71
N PHE A 318 -2.27 1.00 -5.44
CA PHE A 318 -1.53 0.33 -4.35
C PHE A 318 -1.35 -1.16 -4.68
N LEU A 319 -2.13 -1.68 -5.62
CA LEU A 319 -2.60 -3.04 -5.67
C LEU A 319 -2.84 -3.60 -7.09
N ILE A 320 -2.97 -2.78 -8.14
CA ILE A 320 -3.03 -3.27 -9.55
C ILE A 320 -1.61 -3.46 -10.13
N ASN A 321 -0.68 -3.94 -9.30
CA ASN A 321 0.59 -4.41 -9.82
C ASN A 321 1.29 -5.47 -8.95
N PRO A 322 0.64 -6.59 -8.58
CA PRO A 322 1.34 -7.77 -8.05
C PRO A 322 2.52 -8.25 -8.92
N LYS A 323 2.60 -7.85 -10.19
CA LYS A 323 3.82 -8.12 -11.01
C LYS A 323 5.07 -7.42 -10.49
N HIS A 324 4.94 -6.33 -9.74
CA HIS A 324 6.07 -5.55 -9.24
C HIS A 324 6.09 -5.39 -7.72
N TYR A 325 5.05 -5.81 -7.02
CA TYR A 325 5.03 -5.95 -5.56
C TYR A 325 5.40 -7.37 -5.12
N SER A 326 6.28 -7.52 -4.13
CA SER A 326 6.60 -8.82 -3.53
C SER A 326 6.34 -8.81 -2.03
N LYS A 327 5.26 -9.49 -1.58
CA LYS A 327 4.98 -9.70 -0.15
C LYS A 327 6.15 -10.33 0.58
N LYS A 328 6.84 -11.30 -0.04
CA LYS A 328 8.04 -11.94 0.55
C LYS A 328 9.21 -10.97 0.77
N LEU A 329 9.30 -9.89 0.00
CA LEU A 329 10.31 -8.85 0.20
C LEU A 329 9.89 -7.77 1.21
N ILE A 330 8.59 -7.59 1.46
CA ILE A 330 8.09 -6.49 2.28
C ILE A 330 7.57 -6.96 3.65
N LYS A 331 7.05 -8.19 3.72
CA LYS A 331 6.50 -8.85 4.91
C LYS A 331 7.00 -10.30 5.01
N PRO A 332 8.32 -10.58 5.01
CA PRO A 332 8.83 -11.91 5.39
C PRO A 332 8.56 -12.22 6.86
N ASP A 333 8.65 -13.48 7.25
CA ASP A 333 8.44 -13.90 8.63
C ASP A 333 9.57 -13.40 9.53
N TYR A 334 9.23 -12.91 10.74
CA TYR A 334 10.22 -12.28 11.62
C TYR A 334 11.37 -13.23 11.97
N GLY A 335 12.60 -12.76 11.79
CA GLY A 335 13.81 -13.54 12.05
C GLY A 335 14.09 -14.68 11.04
N GLU A 336 13.26 -14.87 10.02
CA GLU A 336 13.47 -15.88 8.97
C GLU A 336 14.83 -15.67 8.29
N ILE A 337 15.64 -16.72 8.19
CA ILE A 337 16.88 -16.69 7.40
C ILE A 337 16.52 -16.84 5.93
N LEU A 338 16.82 -15.80 5.16
CA LEU A 338 16.37 -15.66 3.77
C LEU A 338 17.47 -15.98 2.77
N HIS A 339 18.71 -15.62 3.13
CA HIS A 339 19.87 -15.85 2.27
C HIS A 339 21.14 -16.04 3.09
N LYS A 340 22.08 -16.81 2.54
CA LYS A 340 23.38 -17.03 3.17
C LYS A 340 24.45 -17.26 2.11
N ARG A 341 25.65 -16.74 2.36
CA ARG A 341 26.80 -16.93 1.49
C ARG A 341 28.10 -16.99 2.27
N TYR A 342 29.03 -17.80 1.79
CA TYR A 342 30.35 -17.96 2.38
C TYR A 342 31.41 -17.36 1.47
N PHE A 343 32.23 -16.47 2.03
CA PHE A 343 33.34 -15.80 1.36
C PHE A 343 34.67 -16.22 1.99
N ASN A 344 35.78 -15.85 1.35
CA ASN A 344 37.14 -16.11 1.83
C ASN A 344 37.35 -17.60 2.18
N ASN A 345 37.08 -18.49 1.23
CA ASN A 345 37.22 -19.95 1.39
C ASN A 345 36.43 -20.53 2.58
N GLY A 346 35.26 -19.97 2.90
CA GLY A 346 34.40 -20.48 3.96
C GLY A 346 34.62 -19.87 5.34
N THR A 347 35.62 -18.99 5.51
CA THR A 347 35.92 -18.36 6.80
C THR A 347 34.95 -17.22 7.17
N LEU A 348 34.24 -16.69 6.19
CA LEU A 348 33.32 -15.58 6.37
C LEU A 348 31.91 -15.97 5.92
N GLU A 349 31.05 -16.31 6.88
CA GLU A 349 29.63 -16.53 6.64
C GLU A 349 28.87 -15.20 6.78
N ILE A 350 28.24 -14.73 5.70
CA ILE A 350 27.27 -13.63 5.76
C ILE A 350 25.88 -14.20 5.58
N THR A 351 24.97 -13.86 6.50
CA THR A 351 23.57 -14.27 6.47
C THR A 351 22.67 -13.04 6.41
N LEU A 352 21.61 -13.09 5.60
CA LEU A 352 20.51 -12.13 5.61
C LEU A 352 19.30 -12.79 6.26
N ARG A 353 18.71 -12.12 7.24
CA ARG A 353 17.42 -12.52 7.82
C ARG A 353 16.47 -11.34 7.92
N ALA A 354 15.17 -11.62 7.98
CA ALA A 354 14.16 -10.63 8.31
C ALA A 354 14.42 -10.04 9.71
N PHE A 355 14.06 -8.77 9.89
CA PHE A 355 14.07 -8.13 11.20
C PHE A 355 13.16 -8.87 12.18
N ASN A 356 13.58 -8.92 13.44
CA ASN A 356 12.80 -9.45 14.54
C ASN A 356 12.60 -8.35 15.59
N PRO A 357 11.38 -7.80 15.73
CA PRO A 357 11.10 -6.75 16.71
C PRO A 357 11.38 -7.20 18.14
N GLU A 358 11.37 -8.50 18.41
CA GLU A 358 11.62 -9.01 19.76
C GLU A 358 13.08 -8.90 20.19
N THR A 359 14.03 -9.08 19.27
CA THR A 359 15.44 -9.26 19.60
C THR A 359 16.36 -8.17 19.06
N ASP A 360 15.89 -7.38 18.08
CA ASP A 360 16.80 -6.57 17.27
C ASP A 360 16.80 -5.08 17.63
N MET A 361 15.74 -4.59 18.26
CA MET A 361 15.59 -3.17 18.57
C MET A 361 16.75 -2.63 19.43
N GLU A 362 17.26 -3.42 20.38
CA GLU A 362 18.29 -2.96 21.31
C GLU A 362 19.61 -2.62 20.60
N PHE A 363 20.16 -3.54 19.79
CA PHE A 363 21.43 -3.26 19.11
C PHE A 363 21.26 -2.23 17.99
N LEU A 364 20.10 -2.16 17.34
CA LEU A 364 19.84 -1.12 16.34
C LEU A 364 19.76 0.27 16.97
N HIS A 365 19.13 0.38 18.15
CA HIS A 365 19.11 1.60 18.94
C HIS A 365 20.54 2.02 19.33
N GLU A 366 21.35 1.08 19.82
CA GLU A 366 22.76 1.33 20.14
C GLU A 366 23.55 1.83 18.91
N TRP A 367 23.44 1.16 17.76
CA TRP A 367 24.15 1.55 16.55
C TRP A 367 23.72 2.93 16.04
N SER A 368 22.42 3.23 16.08
CA SER A 368 21.86 4.50 15.61
C SER A 368 22.30 5.69 16.46
N ASN A 369 22.57 5.48 17.75
CA ASN A 369 23.02 6.51 18.69
C ASN A 369 24.54 6.78 18.65
N MET A 370 25.31 6.03 17.86
CA MET A 370 26.75 6.25 17.74
C MET A 370 27.09 7.37 16.75
N GLU A 371 28.16 8.11 17.04
CA GLU A 371 28.56 9.32 16.30
C GLU A 371 28.73 9.12 14.78
N TYR A 372 29.12 7.92 14.34
CA TYR A 372 29.27 7.61 12.91
C TYR A 372 27.91 7.53 12.18
N ALA A 373 26.84 7.15 12.88
CA ALA A 373 25.50 6.94 12.34
C ALA A 373 24.70 8.24 12.32
N LYS A 374 24.77 9.05 13.39
CA LYS A 374 23.96 10.29 13.57
C LYS A 374 23.87 11.16 12.33
N LYS A 375 25.01 11.40 11.66
CA LYS A 375 25.10 12.30 10.51
C LYS A 375 24.26 11.87 9.30
N TYR A 376 24.03 10.57 9.12
CA TYR A 376 23.42 10.04 7.89
C TYR A 376 22.23 9.12 8.13
N TRP A 377 22.09 8.58 9.34
CA TRP A 377 21.00 7.70 9.74
C TRP A 377 19.89 8.46 10.49
N GLU A 378 20.22 9.54 11.20
CA GLU A 378 19.27 10.48 11.83
C GLU A 378 18.20 9.80 12.73
N MET A 379 18.57 8.69 13.38
CA MET A 379 17.72 7.93 14.33
C MET A 379 18.33 7.88 15.74
N ASP A 380 19.10 8.90 16.13
CA ASP A 380 19.65 9.06 17.48
C ASP A 380 18.62 9.64 18.46
N VAL A 381 17.60 8.83 18.72
CA VAL A 381 16.49 9.14 19.63
C VAL A 381 16.51 8.22 20.84
N ASP A 382 15.66 8.50 21.84
CA ASP A 382 15.49 7.61 22.98
C ASP A 382 14.89 6.25 22.58
N LYS A 383 14.96 5.25 23.47
CA LYS A 383 14.53 3.87 23.17
C LYS A 383 13.05 3.78 22.78
N GLN A 384 12.19 4.59 23.39
CA GLN A 384 10.76 4.55 23.14
C GLN A 384 10.43 5.18 21.79
N GLU A 385 11.05 6.31 21.46
CA GLU A 385 10.91 6.92 20.13
C GLU A 385 11.46 6.03 19.02
N PHE A 386 12.57 5.35 19.29
CA PHE A 386 13.15 4.37 18.37
C PHE A 386 12.22 3.18 18.14
N GLU A 387 11.65 2.62 19.20
CA GLU A 387 10.63 1.57 19.11
C GLU A 387 9.39 2.05 18.34
N GLU A 388 8.86 3.24 18.64
CA GLU A 388 7.73 3.80 17.90
C GLU A 388 8.02 3.89 16.40
N ALA A 389 9.21 4.37 16.03
CA ALA A 389 9.63 4.50 14.64
C ALA A 389 9.71 3.12 13.93
N TYR A 390 10.28 2.11 14.59
CA TYR A 390 10.33 0.76 14.04
C TYR A 390 8.96 0.07 14.02
N ILE A 391 8.09 0.29 15.00
CA ILE A 391 6.70 -0.19 14.97
C ILE A 391 5.97 0.40 13.77
N LYS A 392 6.11 1.71 13.54
CA LYS A 392 5.55 2.39 12.36
C LYS A 392 6.12 1.82 11.06
N HIS A 393 7.43 1.60 10.99
CA HIS A 393 8.10 1.01 9.83
C HIS A 393 7.57 -0.40 9.54
N MET A 394 7.45 -1.24 10.57
CA MET A 394 6.90 -2.59 10.44
C MET A 394 5.42 -2.58 10.05
N GLY A 395 4.70 -1.49 10.30
CA GLY A 395 3.33 -1.28 9.85
C GLY A 395 3.20 -1.00 8.35
N VAL A 396 4.18 -0.36 7.70
CA VAL A 396 4.05 0.02 6.29
C VAL A 396 4.09 -1.17 5.33
N ASP A 397 3.37 -1.07 4.21
CA ASP A 397 3.23 -2.14 3.22
C ASP A 397 4.23 -2.02 2.06
N TYR A 398 5.30 -1.24 2.22
CA TYR A 398 6.27 -0.95 1.17
C TYR A 398 7.71 -1.00 1.61
N SER A 399 8.00 -1.21 2.89
CA SER A 399 9.38 -1.21 3.39
C SER A 399 9.57 -2.28 4.46
N HIS A 400 10.77 -2.85 4.51
CA HIS A 400 11.13 -3.86 5.51
C HIS A 400 12.62 -3.73 5.91
N PRO A 401 12.92 -3.68 7.21
CA PRO A 401 14.28 -3.80 7.71
C PRO A 401 14.77 -5.26 7.68
N TYR A 402 16.00 -5.47 7.28
CA TYR A 402 16.67 -6.76 7.27
C TYR A 402 17.92 -6.72 8.13
N ILE A 403 18.25 -7.83 8.78
CA ILE A 403 19.46 -7.96 9.58
C ILE A 403 20.50 -8.83 8.87
N GLY A 404 21.69 -8.26 8.75
CA GLY A 404 22.88 -8.93 8.30
C GLY A 404 23.67 -9.50 9.46
N LEU A 405 24.04 -10.78 9.38
CA LEU A 405 24.88 -11.45 10.36
C LEU A 405 26.23 -11.81 9.74
N LEU A 406 27.29 -11.67 10.52
CA LEU A 406 28.61 -12.22 10.26
C LEU A 406 28.88 -13.34 11.25
N ASN A 407 29.04 -14.58 10.75
CA ASN A 407 29.28 -15.76 11.57
C ASN A 407 28.28 -15.87 12.73
N GLY A 408 26.99 -15.63 12.44
CA GLY A 408 25.89 -15.66 13.42
C GLY A 408 25.70 -14.40 14.28
N ASN A 409 26.55 -13.38 14.18
CA ASN A 409 26.42 -12.15 14.97
C ASN A 409 25.88 -10.98 14.12
N PRO A 410 24.83 -10.24 14.56
CA PRO A 410 24.35 -9.05 13.85
C PRO A 410 25.47 -8.03 13.63
N ILE A 411 25.56 -7.49 12.42
CA ILE A 411 26.63 -6.55 12.04
C ILE A 411 26.22 -5.50 11.00
N PHE A 412 25.04 -5.61 10.39
CA PHE A 412 24.44 -4.52 9.62
C PHE A 412 22.92 -4.63 9.60
N THR A 413 22.24 -3.53 9.31
CA THR A 413 20.84 -3.51 8.88
C THR A 413 20.76 -2.98 7.46
N LEU A 414 19.79 -3.50 6.69
CA LEU A 414 19.44 -3.00 5.37
C LEU A 414 17.93 -2.84 5.29
N GLU A 415 17.46 -1.62 5.05
CA GLU A 415 16.04 -1.31 4.92
C GLU A 415 15.70 -1.26 3.44
N LEU A 416 14.99 -2.27 2.95
CA LEU A 416 14.52 -2.33 1.56
C LEU A 416 13.17 -1.62 1.49
N TYR A 417 12.96 -0.78 0.48
CA TYR A 417 11.67 -0.14 0.23
C TYR A 417 11.27 -0.22 -1.24
N TRP A 418 9.97 -0.22 -1.49
CA TRP A 418 9.38 -0.12 -2.80
C TRP A 418 9.22 1.36 -3.17
N ALA A 419 9.95 1.82 -4.18
CA ALA A 419 10.11 3.25 -4.47
C ALA A 419 8.80 3.95 -4.89
N VAL A 420 7.80 3.18 -5.33
CA VAL A 420 6.47 3.68 -5.70
C VAL A 420 5.75 4.33 -4.51
N LYS A 421 5.96 3.80 -3.30
CA LYS A 421 5.30 4.27 -2.07
C LYS A 421 6.23 5.03 -1.12
N ASP A 422 7.53 5.00 -1.40
CA ASP A 422 8.52 5.76 -0.66
C ASP A 422 8.53 7.24 -1.05
N GLU A 423 8.95 8.11 -0.12
CA GLU A 423 9.09 9.55 -0.34
C GLU A 423 9.95 9.87 -1.57
N VAL A 424 10.99 9.08 -1.83
CA VAL A 424 11.89 9.28 -2.99
C VAL A 424 11.13 9.23 -4.33
N GLY A 425 10.04 8.46 -4.42
CA GLY A 425 9.20 8.36 -5.62
C GLY A 425 8.61 9.70 -6.08
N LYS A 426 8.52 10.70 -5.19
CA LYS A 426 8.06 12.05 -5.53
C LYS A 426 9.08 12.89 -6.29
N TYR A 427 10.36 12.49 -6.31
CA TYR A 427 11.47 13.30 -6.82
C TYR A 427 12.09 12.78 -8.12
N TYR A 428 11.62 11.64 -8.63
CA TYR A 428 12.01 11.13 -9.94
C TYR A 428 10.91 10.30 -10.58
N ARG A 429 11.04 10.06 -11.90
CA ARG A 429 10.14 9.16 -12.62
C ARG A 429 10.51 7.71 -12.31
N PHE A 430 9.93 7.18 -11.24
CA PHE A 430 10.07 5.78 -10.86
C PHE A 430 9.45 4.84 -11.91
N LYS A 431 9.89 3.59 -11.90
CA LYS A 431 9.23 2.46 -12.56
C LYS A 431 8.56 1.61 -11.49
N PRO A 432 7.45 0.90 -11.80
CA PRO A 432 6.79 0.04 -10.83
C PRO A 432 7.69 -1.02 -10.21
N GLY A 433 8.68 -1.54 -10.93
CA GLY A 433 9.67 -2.50 -10.40
C GLY A 433 10.91 -1.87 -9.75
N ASP A 434 10.86 -0.58 -9.38
CA ASP A 434 11.95 0.09 -8.65
C ASP A 434 11.83 -0.16 -7.15
N TYR A 435 12.88 -0.72 -6.58
CA TYR A 435 13.07 -0.80 -5.13
C TYR A 435 14.31 0.00 -4.76
N GLY A 436 14.39 0.50 -3.54
CA GLY A 436 15.60 1.11 -3.03
C GLY A 436 15.98 0.54 -1.68
N PHE A 437 17.12 0.99 -1.17
CA PHE A 437 17.59 0.55 0.12
C PHE A 437 18.31 1.65 0.90
N HIS A 438 18.27 1.52 2.22
CA HIS A 438 19.19 2.15 3.15
C HIS A 438 20.01 1.08 3.85
N MET A 439 21.26 1.36 4.20
CA MET A 439 22.12 0.38 4.88
C MET A 439 22.96 1.06 5.95
N LEU A 440 22.95 0.48 7.14
CA LEU A 440 23.79 0.88 8.27
C LEU A 440 24.64 -0.33 8.69
N ILE A 441 25.96 -0.15 8.72
CA ILE A 441 26.91 -1.18 9.16
C ILE A 441 27.36 -0.84 10.56
N ALA A 442 27.31 -1.83 11.46
CA ALA A 442 27.78 -1.71 12.82
C ALA A 442 29.24 -1.21 12.87
N PRO A 443 29.65 -0.51 13.95
CA PRO A 443 31.03 -0.07 14.08
C PRO A 443 32.00 -1.26 14.01
N ALA A 444 33.03 -1.13 13.17
CA ALA A 444 34.03 -2.17 13.02
C ALA A 444 34.86 -2.31 14.31
N LYS A 445 34.78 -3.46 14.98
CA LYS A 445 35.74 -3.85 16.03
C LYS A 445 37.10 -4.20 15.42
N GLU A 446 37.08 -4.85 14.27
CA GLU A 446 38.25 -5.24 13.48
C GLU A 446 37.97 -4.99 11.99
N LYS A 447 39.01 -4.64 11.23
CA LYS A 447 38.88 -4.41 9.79
C LYS A 447 38.84 -5.75 9.05
N ILE A 448 37.69 -6.06 8.47
CA ILE A 448 37.52 -7.21 7.59
C ILE A 448 37.62 -6.74 6.13
N PRO A 449 38.62 -7.19 5.36
CA PRO A 449 38.74 -6.83 3.95
C PRO A 449 37.47 -7.15 3.16
N HIS A 450 37.03 -6.20 2.33
CA HIS A 450 35.90 -6.33 1.40
C HIS A 450 34.52 -6.60 2.02
N PHE A 451 34.40 -6.67 3.35
CA PHE A 451 33.16 -7.07 4.04
C PHE A 451 31.91 -6.31 3.56
N SER A 452 31.96 -4.98 3.53
CA SER A 452 30.79 -4.17 3.12
C SER A 452 30.37 -4.45 1.68
N THR A 453 31.32 -4.70 0.78
CA THR A 453 31.04 -5.07 -0.61
C THR A 453 30.43 -6.47 -0.69
N TYR A 454 30.95 -7.45 0.06
CA TYR A 454 30.38 -8.80 0.13
C TYR A 454 28.96 -8.80 0.71
N ALA A 455 28.74 -8.03 1.79
CA ALA A 455 27.43 -7.88 2.41
C ALA A 455 26.41 -7.29 1.43
N LEU A 456 26.75 -6.16 0.80
CA LEU A 456 25.85 -5.52 -0.16
C LEU A 456 25.58 -6.41 -1.38
N ALA A 457 26.62 -7.05 -1.95
CA ALA A 457 26.46 -7.95 -3.09
C ALA A 457 25.55 -9.14 -2.75
N MET A 458 25.72 -9.75 -1.58
CA MET A 458 24.85 -10.85 -1.11
C MET A 458 23.39 -10.40 -0.96
N CYS A 459 23.13 -9.23 -0.38
CA CYS A 459 21.76 -8.71 -0.28
C CYS A 459 21.15 -8.46 -1.67
N MET A 460 21.91 -7.85 -2.58
CA MET A 460 21.44 -7.58 -3.95
C MET A 460 21.17 -8.88 -4.73
N GLU A 461 21.98 -9.94 -4.55
CA GLU A 461 21.73 -11.26 -5.13
C GLU A 461 20.38 -11.82 -4.68
N TYR A 462 20.07 -11.74 -3.39
CA TYR A 462 18.77 -12.14 -2.85
C TYR A 462 17.63 -11.30 -3.43
N PHE A 463 17.74 -9.97 -3.42
CA PHE A 463 16.68 -9.08 -3.91
C PHE A 463 16.43 -9.23 -5.42
N PHE A 464 17.49 -9.34 -6.23
CA PHE A 464 17.37 -9.63 -7.65
C PHE A 464 16.95 -11.08 -7.95
N SER A 465 16.81 -11.98 -6.96
CA SER A 465 16.18 -13.28 -7.22
C SER A 465 14.66 -13.16 -7.47
N PHE A 466 14.04 -12.05 -7.05
CA PHE A 466 12.61 -11.78 -7.25
C PHE A 466 12.37 -11.08 -8.59
N PRO A 467 11.54 -11.61 -9.51
CA PRO A 467 11.28 -10.99 -10.81
C PRO A 467 10.57 -9.62 -10.70
N GLN A 468 9.86 -9.38 -9.60
CA GLN A 468 9.15 -8.14 -9.33
C GLN A 468 10.09 -6.92 -9.27
N LEU A 469 11.31 -7.13 -8.77
CA LEU A 469 12.34 -6.11 -8.62
C LEU A 469 13.18 -6.05 -9.89
N THR A 470 12.94 -5.03 -10.70
CA THR A 470 13.62 -4.85 -12.00
C THR A 470 14.86 -3.98 -11.90
N ARG A 471 14.86 -3.03 -10.95
CA ARG A 471 15.93 -2.06 -10.76
C ARG A 471 16.02 -1.67 -9.29
N MET A 472 17.24 -1.66 -8.77
CA MET A 472 17.53 -1.10 -7.45
C MET A 472 17.90 0.38 -7.60
N ILE A 473 17.44 1.22 -6.69
CA ILE A 473 17.75 2.64 -6.62
C ILE A 473 18.43 2.97 -5.30
N GLY A 474 19.27 3.99 -5.31
CA GLY A 474 19.89 4.53 -4.09
C GLY A 474 19.84 6.04 -4.09
N GLU A 475 19.62 6.64 -2.92
CA GLU A 475 19.51 8.10 -2.75
C GLU A 475 20.53 8.66 -1.74
N ALA A 476 21.68 8.03 -1.57
CA ALA A 476 22.64 8.45 -0.54
C ALA A 476 22.99 9.96 -0.63
N SER A 477 23.17 10.60 0.54
CA SER A 477 23.61 12.00 0.64
C SER A 477 24.80 12.26 -0.28
N ALA A 478 24.75 13.34 -1.07
CA ALA A 478 25.79 13.67 -2.03
C ALA A 478 27.17 13.89 -1.40
N SER A 479 27.22 14.10 -0.07
CA SER A 479 28.45 14.24 0.70
C SER A 479 29.05 12.90 1.18
N HIS A 480 28.29 11.79 1.07
CA HIS A 480 28.66 10.50 1.67
C HIS A 480 29.55 9.66 0.74
N LYS A 481 30.80 10.09 0.54
CA LYS A 481 31.79 9.41 -0.33
C LYS A 481 31.95 7.91 -0.07
N GLY A 482 31.89 7.48 1.20
CA GLY A 482 31.98 6.05 1.57
C GLY A 482 30.89 5.19 0.92
N THR A 483 29.64 5.62 1.00
CA THR A 483 28.50 4.95 0.37
C THR A 483 28.62 4.97 -1.16
N HIS A 484 29.00 6.09 -1.76
CA HIS A 484 29.23 6.14 -3.22
C HIS A 484 30.30 5.13 -3.66
N ASN A 485 31.43 5.05 -2.96
CA ASN A 485 32.46 4.06 -3.27
C ASN A 485 31.97 2.62 -3.08
N LEU A 486 31.08 2.36 -2.12
CA LEU A 486 30.53 1.04 -1.87
C LEU A 486 29.55 0.62 -2.98
N ILE A 487 28.57 1.47 -3.28
CA ILE A 487 27.50 1.13 -4.23
C ILE A 487 28.03 1.01 -5.67
N THR A 488 29.04 1.79 -6.06
CA THR A 488 29.68 1.64 -7.37
C THR A 488 30.35 0.27 -7.54
N LYS A 489 30.87 -0.34 -6.46
CA LYS A 489 31.50 -1.68 -6.52
C LYS A 489 30.50 -2.82 -6.77
N VAL A 490 29.20 -2.58 -6.56
CA VAL A 490 28.14 -3.53 -6.93
C VAL A 490 27.43 -3.12 -8.22
N GLY A 491 27.93 -2.09 -8.91
CA GLY A 491 27.45 -1.65 -10.22
C GLY A 491 26.47 -0.49 -10.21
N CYS A 492 26.21 0.17 -9.07
CA CYS A 492 25.30 1.32 -9.06
C CYS A 492 25.89 2.48 -9.87
N GLU A 493 25.10 3.02 -10.79
CA GLU A 493 25.47 4.13 -11.66
C GLU A 493 24.78 5.41 -11.21
N PHE A 494 25.53 6.52 -11.18
CA PHE A 494 24.96 7.84 -10.90
C PHE A 494 23.99 8.27 -12.00
N ASN A 495 22.80 8.70 -11.62
CA ASN A 495 21.82 9.28 -12.52
C ASN A 495 21.82 10.80 -12.47
N ARG A 496 21.46 11.38 -11.31
CA ARG A 496 21.40 12.82 -11.07
C ARG A 496 21.35 13.12 -9.58
N SER A 497 21.62 14.37 -9.19
CA SER A 497 21.35 14.82 -7.83
C SER A 497 19.87 15.21 -7.66
N LEU A 498 19.28 14.85 -6.53
CA LEU A 498 17.93 15.24 -6.10
C LEU A 498 18.05 16.26 -4.97
N ALA A 499 17.29 17.35 -5.06
CA ALA A 499 17.08 18.27 -3.96
C ALA A 499 15.87 17.78 -3.16
N LEU A 500 16.11 17.04 -2.07
CA LEU A 500 15.08 16.68 -1.10
C LEU A 500 14.92 17.83 -0.10
N PRO A 501 13.76 17.96 0.59
CA PRO A 501 13.51 19.07 1.52
C PRO A 501 14.55 19.20 2.64
N TYR A 502 15.21 18.10 3.00
CA TYR A 502 16.14 17.98 4.12
C TYR A 502 17.59 17.71 3.71
N LYS A 503 17.86 17.28 2.46
CA LYS A 503 19.23 16.98 1.99
C LYS A 503 19.37 17.02 0.47
N THR A 504 20.60 17.19 -0.01
CA THR A 504 20.95 16.88 -1.41
C THR A 504 21.41 15.43 -1.51
N SER A 505 20.69 14.63 -2.29
CA SER A 505 20.93 13.19 -2.49
C SER A 505 21.45 12.92 -3.90
N ASN A 506 22.32 11.93 -4.07
CA ASN A 506 22.68 11.42 -5.39
C ASN A 506 21.81 10.20 -5.72
N LEU A 507 20.91 10.35 -6.69
CA LEU A 507 20.12 9.24 -7.22
C LEU A 507 21.03 8.34 -8.05
N THR A 508 21.02 7.06 -7.73
CA THR A 508 21.75 6.01 -8.43
C THR A 508 20.81 4.89 -8.85
N PHE A 509 21.15 4.21 -9.94
CA PHE A 509 20.42 3.06 -10.45
C PHE A 509 21.34 1.85 -10.57
N LEU A 510 20.80 0.68 -10.29
CA LEU A 510 21.43 -0.61 -10.51
C LEU A 510 20.43 -1.53 -11.19
N ASN A 511 20.67 -1.82 -12.46
CA ASN A 511 19.91 -2.82 -13.20
C ASN A 511 20.45 -4.22 -12.89
N ARG A 512 19.57 -5.22 -12.97
CA ARG A 512 19.88 -6.62 -12.68
C ARG A 512 21.08 -7.14 -13.49
N GLU A 513 21.10 -6.88 -14.79
CA GLU A 513 22.16 -7.34 -15.70
C GLU A 513 23.50 -6.73 -15.30
N LYS A 514 23.48 -5.41 -14.99
CA LYS A 514 24.69 -4.69 -14.58
C LYS A 514 25.24 -5.19 -13.25
N PHE A 515 24.36 -5.52 -12.32
CA PHE A 515 24.73 -6.13 -11.05
C PHE A 515 25.49 -7.44 -11.25
N TYR A 516 24.91 -8.38 -12.02
CA TYR A 516 25.55 -9.69 -12.25
C TYR A 516 26.86 -9.57 -13.05
N GLU A 517 26.94 -8.66 -14.03
CA GLU A 517 28.19 -8.36 -14.75
C GLU A 517 29.27 -7.84 -13.79
N THR A 518 28.92 -6.89 -12.93
CA THR A 518 29.90 -6.22 -12.04
C THR A 518 30.36 -7.11 -10.89
N THR A 519 29.51 -8.03 -10.43
CA THR A 519 29.75 -8.85 -9.23
C THR A 519 30.17 -10.29 -9.55
N GLU A 520 30.40 -10.62 -10.82
CA GLU A 520 30.76 -11.96 -11.26
C GLU A 520 31.95 -12.55 -10.48
N ASP A 521 33.05 -11.79 -10.34
CA ASP A 521 34.25 -12.25 -9.64
C ASP A 521 34.05 -12.36 -8.13
N ILE A 522 33.23 -11.48 -7.53
CA ILE A 522 32.85 -11.59 -6.11
C ILE A 522 32.19 -12.95 -5.87
N PHE A 523 31.35 -13.39 -6.80
CA PHE A 523 30.54 -14.60 -6.68
C PHE A 523 31.25 -15.89 -7.09
N LYS A 524 32.28 -15.83 -7.94
CA LYS A 524 33.17 -16.96 -8.23
C LYS A 524 33.95 -17.42 -7.00
N ASP A 525 34.39 -16.49 -6.16
CA ASP A 525 35.25 -16.77 -5.00
C ASP A 525 34.45 -17.08 -3.71
N SER A 526 33.23 -17.58 -3.87
CA SER A 526 32.28 -17.75 -2.76
C SER A 526 31.21 -18.79 -3.08
N VAL A 527 30.54 -19.31 -2.05
CA VAL A 527 29.59 -20.44 -2.19
C VAL A 527 28.32 -20.24 -1.36
N LEU A 528 27.19 -20.77 -1.84
CA LEU A 528 25.88 -20.71 -1.15
C LEU A 528 25.75 -21.74 -0.03
N LYS A 529 26.38 -22.91 -0.18
CA LYS A 529 26.43 -23.97 0.83
C LYS A 529 27.83 -24.54 0.88
N ILE A 530 28.35 -24.73 2.09
CA ILE A 530 29.51 -25.58 2.30
C ILE A 530 28.99 -27.01 2.43
N ASN A 531 29.33 -27.89 1.48
CA ASN A 531 29.17 -29.33 1.68
C ASN A 531 30.18 -29.74 2.75
N ILE A 532 29.75 -29.79 4.01
CA ILE A 532 30.56 -30.42 5.06
C ILE A 532 30.35 -31.92 4.92
N THR A 533 31.18 -32.57 4.11
CA THR A 533 31.44 -34.01 4.28
C THR A 533 32.20 -34.17 5.60
N THR A 534 31.49 -34.53 6.67
CA THR A 534 32.10 -35.15 7.85
C THR A 534 32.45 -36.60 7.55
#